data_AF-A0AAD8NRD3-F1
#
_entry.id   AF-A0AAD8NRD3-F1
#
_cell.length_a   1.000
_cell.length_b   1.000
_cell.length_c   1.000
_cell.angle_alpha   90.00
_cell.angle_beta   90.00
_cell.angle_gamma   90.00
#
_symmetry.space_group_name_H-M   'P 1'
#
loop_
_entity.id
_entity.type
_entity.pdbx_description
1 polymer ?
#
loop_
_entity_poly.entity_id
_entity_poly.type
_entity_poly.pdbx_seq_one_letter_code
_entity_poly.pdbx_strand_id
1 'polypeptide(L)'
;MALSSSTPSTTSSISITPHHLPKPLPPSHSIVSFPAKTHHNHHLSLTPNISQWKWRPNVSFFFPGFLNKTKDVESIKQELLDAIAPLDRGAEASPEDQQAIEQIVQKLEAANPTKEPLKSPLLDGKWELIYTTSQSILQTKRPKFLRSRVNYQAINVDTLRAQNMESFPTFNQVTADLTPVNAKKVAVKFDYFKIFGLIPVKAPDTARGSLEITYLDEELRVSRGDKGNLFVLRMIDPSYRVPA
;
A
#
# COMPACT_ATOMS: atom_id res chain seq x y z
N MET A 1 -63.17 37.12 8.54
CA MET A 1 -63.57 36.36 9.75
C MET A 1 -62.30 35.91 10.46
N ALA A 2 -62.21 36.22 11.76
CA ALA A 2 -61.11 35.89 12.66
C ALA A 2 -60.97 34.35 12.81
N LEU A 3 -59.82 33.79 13.19
CA LEU A 3 -59.33 33.83 14.57
C LEU A 3 -57.80 33.68 14.68
N SER A 4 -57.30 34.46 15.63
CA SER A 4 -55.96 34.53 16.21
C SER A 4 -55.68 33.35 17.15
N SER A 5 -54.41 32.95 17.27
CA SER A 5 -53.80 32.79 18.60
C SER A 5 -52.27 32.87 18.51
N SER A 6 -51.72 33.67 19.42
CA SER A 6 -50.31 34.01 19.63
C SER A 6 -49.78 33.29 20.87
N THR A 7 -48.46 33.07 20.95
CA THR A 7 -47.53 33.48 22.04
C THR A 7 -46.15 32.81 21.92
N PRO A 8 -45.09 33.35 22.57
CA PRO A 8 -43.74 33.44 21.98
C PRO A 8 -42.64 32.68 22.75
N SER A 9 -41.44 32.62 22.18
CA SER A 9 -40.21 32.35 22.94
C SER A 9 -38.97 33.04 22.34
N THR A 10 -38.68 34.20 22.93
CA THR A 10 -37.40 34.77 23.36
C THR A 10 -36.10 34.40 22.63
N THR A 11 -35.54 35.44 22.00
CA THR A 11 -34.17 35.58 21.49
C THR A 11 -33.14 35.67 22.64
N SER A 12 -31.99 35.05 22.48
CA SER A 12 -30.76 35.43 23.21
C SER A 12 -29.56 35.32 22.27
N SER A 13 -29.15 36.47 21.75
CA SER A 13 -27.91 36.69 21.01
C SER A 13 -26.75 36.80 22.01
N ILE A 14 -25.72 35.97 21.85
CA ILE A 14 -24.46 36.11 22.58
C ILE A 14 -23.44 36.78 21.67
N SER A 15 -23.01 37.95 22.12
CA SER A 15 -21.96 38.80 21.52
C SER A 15 -20.58 38.19 21.79
N ILE A 16 -19.77 38.06 20.73
CA ILE A 16 -18.37 37.62 20.81
C ILE A 16 -17.48 38.87 20.81
N THR A 17 -16.75 39.08 21.90
CA THR A 17 -15.66 40.08 21.99
C THR A 17 -14.34 39.46 21.51
N PRO A 18 -13.46 40.22 20.81
CA PRO A 18 -12.22 39.68 20.27
C PRO A 18 -11.03 40.06 21.15
N HIS A 19 -10.32 39.08 21.75
CA HIS A 19 -9.04 39.36 22.40
C HIS A 19 -8.00 38.22 22.26
N HIS A 20 -6.93 38.58 21.54
CA HIS A 20 -5.49 38.28 21.73
C HIS A 20 -4.98 36.82 21.80
N LEU A 21 -4.24 36.47 20.73
CA LEU A 21 -3.17 35.47 20.70
C LEU A 21 -2.07 35.76 21.74
N PRO A 22 -1.53 34.72 22.41
CA PRO A 22 -0.15 34.71 22.88
C PRO A 22 0.81 34.05 21.86
N LYS A 23 1.94 34.71 21.64
CA LYS A 23 3.11 34.26 20.84
C LYS A 23 3.82 33.04 21.47
N PRO A 24 4.55 32.25 20.68
CA PRO A 24 5.28 31.08 21.15
C PRO A 24 6.57 31.45 21.91
N LEU A 25 6.85 30.70 22.99
CA LEU A 25 8.12 30.74 23.72
C LEU A 25 9.25 30.04 22.93
N PRO A 26 10.52 30.48 23.07
CA PRO A 26 11.66 29.89 22.38
C PRO A 26 12.12 28.57 23.04
N PRO A 27 12.76 27.65 22.30
CA PRO A 27 13.33 26.44 22.89
C PRO A 27 14.59 26.75 23.70
N SER A 28 14.61 26.28 24.95
CA SER A 28 15.80 26.26 25.80
C SER A 28 16.80 25.24 25.27
N HIS A 29 18.01 25.70 24.95
CA HIS A 29 19.15 24.85 24.65
C HIS A 29 19.72 24.28 25.95
N SER A 30 19.71 22.96 26.10
CA SER A 30 20.53 22.26 27.08
C SER A 30 21.65 21.53 26.35
N ILE A 31 22.81 22.19 26.32
CA ILE A 31 24.10 21.62 25.96
C ILE A 31 24.51 20.70 27.12
N VAL A 32 24.69 19.42 26.85
CA VAL A 32 25.41 18.50 27.74
C VAL A 32 26.65 18.01 26.99
N SER A 33 27.79 18.51 27.43
CA SER A 33 29.15 18.05 27.11
C SER A 33 29.71 17.36 28.36
N PHE A 34 30.27 16.16 28.29
CA PHE A 34 31.71 15.79 28.26
C PHE A 34 31.83 14.33 28.79
N PRO A 35 32.98 13.61 28.77
CA PRO A 35 34.27 13.85 28.12
C PRO A 35 34.73 12.70 27.19
N ALA A 36 35.79 12.97 26.43
CA ALA A 36 36.54 11.99 25.66
C ALA A 36 37.41 11.07 26.54
N LYS A 37 37.44 9.77 26.21
CA LYS A 37 38.60 8.90 26.42
C LYS A 37 38.70 7.89 25.28
N THR A 38 39.89 7.86 24.71
CA THR A 38 40.42 6.92 23.73
C THR A 38 40.51 5.50 24.30
N HIS A 39 40.31 4.47 23.47
CA HIS A 39 41.29 3.43 23.16
C HIS A 39 40.68 2.27 22.35
N HIS A 40 41.31 2.03 21.19
CA HIS A 40 41.61 0.73 20.55
C HIS A 40 40.54 -0.04 19.75
N ASN A 41 40.75 0.06 18.43
CA ASN A 41 40.50 -0.90 17.34
C ASN A 41 39.92 -2.28 17.68
N HIS A 42 38.81 -2.60 17.02
CA HIS A 42 38.68 -3.83 16.22
C HIS A 42 37.86 -3.54 14.96
N HIS A 43 38.52 -3.67 13.81
CA HIS A 43 37.94 -3.54 12.48
C HIS A 43 37.11 -4.80 12.18
N LEU A 44 35.78 -4.68 12.26
CA LEU A 44 34.84 -5.65 11.71
C LEU A 44 33.99 -4.92 10.66
N SER A 45 34.51 -4.93 9.44
CA SER A 45 33.79 -4.57 8.23
C SER A 45 32.64 -5.55 7.99
N LEU A 46 31.43 -5.17 8.42
CA LEU A 46 30.18 -5.85 8.07
C LEU A 46 29.66 -5.25 6.76
N THR A 47 30.05 -5.88 5.64
CA THR A 47 29.37 -5.70 4.36
C THR A 47 27.94 -6.25 4.48
N PRO A 48 26.90 -5.53 4.04
CA PRO A 48 25.58 -6.14 3.91
C PRO A 48 25.64 -7.18 2.78
N ASN A 49 25.53 -8.44 3.19
CA ASN A 49 25.46 -9.59 2.30
C ASN A 49 24.13 -9.51 1.52
N ILE A 50 24.19 -8.97 0.29
CA ILE A 50 23.10 -9.12 -0.68
C ILE A 50 23.05 -10.60 -1.02
N SER A 51 22.07 -11.29 -0.44
CA SER A 51 21.80 -12.70 -0.69
C SER A 51 21.48 -12.90 -2.17
N GLN A 52 22.46 -13.42 -2.91
CA GLN A 52 22.27 -13.94 -4.26
C GLN A 52 21.31 -15.13 -4.20
N TRP A 53 20.07 -14.94 -4.64
CA TRP A 53 19.12 -16.04 -4.76
C TRP A 53 19.33 -16.81 -6.06
N LYS A 54 19.68 -18.09 -5.89
CA LYS A 54 19.94 -19.07 -6.94
C LYS A 54 18.63 -19.65 -7.43
N TRP A 55 18.37 -19.47 -8.72
CA TRP A 55 17.31 -20.11 -9.50
C TRP A 55 17.31 -21.65 -9.34
N ARG A 56 16.11 -22.25 -9.27
CA ARG A 56 15.85 -23.69 -9.50
C ARG A 56 14.97 -23.81 -10.76
N PRO A 57 15.06 -24.91 -11.53
CA PRO A 57 14.94 -24.84 -12.98
C PRO A 57 13.49 -24.76 -13.47
N ASN A 58 13.35 -23.87 -14.44
CA ASN A 58 12.18 -23.58 -15.26
C ASN A 58 11.75 -24.84 -16.04
N VAL A 59 10.49 -25.26 -15.93
CA VAL A 59 9.90 -26.25 -16.86
C VAL A 59 9.36 -25.47 -18.04
N SER A 60 10.18 -25.34 -19.09
CA SER A 60 9.80 -24.60 -20.29
C SER A 60 8.93 -25.44 -21.23
N PHE A 61 7.66 -25.05 -21.38
CA PHE A 61 6.84 -25.47 -22.51
C PHE A 61 7.23 -24.64 -23.76
N PHE A 62 8.04 -25.23 -24.64
CA PHE A 62 8.55 -24.56 -25.84
C PHE A 62 7.48 -24.47 -26.95
N PHE A 63 6.90 -23.29 -27.15
CA PHE A 63 6.18 -22.92 -28.38
C PHE A 63 6.83 -21.66 -29.00
N PRO A 64 7.19 -21.65 -30.30
CA PRO A 64 7.88 -20.53 -30.93
C PRO A 64 7.14 -19.19 -30.83
N GLY A 65 5.80 -19.20 -30.84
CA GLY A 65 4.98 -18.01 -30.64
C GLY A 65 4.93 -17.51 -29.19
N PHE A 66 5.22 -18.39 -28.21
CA PHE A 66 5.28 -18.02 -26.80
C PHE A 66 6.55 -17.25 -26.47
N LEU A 67 7.70 -17.64 -27.05
CA LEU A 67 9.00 -17.00 -26.80
C LEU A 67 9.03 -15.50 -27.13
N ASN A 68 8.43 -15.10 -28.25
CA ASN A 68 8.36 -13.69 -28.63
C ASN A 68 7.41 -12.91 -27.72
N LYS A 69 6.28 -13.53 -27.33
CA LYS A 69 5.30 -12.91 -26.43
C LYS A 69 5.84 -12.77 -25.00
N THR A 70 6.58 -13.75 -24.49
CA THR A 70 7.23 -13.65 -23.18
C THR A 70 8.31 -12.57 -23.18
N LYS A 71 9.11 -12.48 -24.25
CA LYS A 71 10.12 -11.41 -24.38
C LYS A 71 9.48 -10.01 -24.38
N ASP A 72 8.32 -9.87 -25.01
CA ASP A 72 7.53 -8.63 -25.02
C ASP A 72 7.01 -8.29 -23.60
N VAL A 73 6.41 -9.26 -22.89
CA VAL A 73 5.92 -9.06 -21.51
C VAL A 73 7.03 -8.65 -20.55
N GLU A 74 8.19 -9.32 -20.60
CA GLU A 74 9.34 -8.98 -19.76
C GLU A 74 9.83 -7.54 -20.03
N SER A 75 9.80 -7.10 -21.28
CA SER A 75 10.16 -5.73 -21.63
C SER A 75 9.18 -4.70 -21.07
N ILE A 76 7.86 -5.00 -21.09
CA ILE A 76 6.82 -4.15 -20.50
C ILE A 76 6.95 -4.11 -18.97
N LYS A 77 7.27 -5.25 -18.31
CA LYS A 77 7.54 -5.29 -16.86
C LYS A 77 8.74 -4.41 -16.52
N GLN A 78 9.83 -4.50 -17.28
CA GLN A 78 11.02 -3.69 -17.03
C GLN A 78 10.73 -2.20 -17.23
N GLU A 79 10.02 -1.83 -18.31
CA GLU A 79 9.57 -0.45 -18.57
C GLU A 79 8.75 0.09 -17.40
N LEU A 80 7.82 -0.71 -16.85
CA LEU A 80 7.03 -0.34 -15.67
C LEU A 80 7.91 -0.14 -14.43
N LEU A 81 8.82 -1.07 -14.15
CA LEU A 81 9.69 -1.02 -12.98
C LEU A 81 10.63 0.19 -13.03
N ASP A 82 11.18 0.50 -14.21
CA ASP A 82 12.04 1.67 -14.42
C ASP A 82 11.26 2.97 -14.23
N ALA A 83 10.03 3.03 -14.76
CA ALA A 83 9.17 4.21 -14.64
C ALA A 83 8.74 4.50 -13.19
N ILE A 84 8.47 3.48 -12.37
CA ILE A 84 8.01 3.67 -10.99
C ILE A 84 9.16 3.84 -9.99
N ALA A 85 10.36 3.35 -10.30
CA ALA A 85 11.53 3.38 -9.40
C ALA A 85 11.83 4.76 -8.80
N PRO A 86 11.79 5.89 -9.54
CA PRO A 86 12.10 7.19 -8.97
C PRO A 86 10.95 7.83 -8.17
N LEU A 87 9.74 7.26 -8.18
CA LEU A 87 8.51 7.98 -7.78
C LEU A 87 8.10 7.81 -6.31
N ASP A 88 8.97 7.26 -5.46
CA ASP A 88 8.67 6.99 -4.03
C ASP A 88 7.32 6.26 -3.85
N ARG A 89 7.17 5.12 -4.54
CA ARG A 89 5.93 4.31 -4.60
C ARG A 89 4.71 5.04 -5.20
N GLY A 90 4.94 6.15 -5.89
CA GLY A 90 3.91 7.02 -6.45
C GLY A 90 3.64 8.27 -5.62
N ALA A 91 4.32 8.47 -4.48
CA ALA A 91 4.16 9.68 -3.67
C ALA A 91 4.74 10.94 -4.35
N GLU A 92 5.68 10.77 -5.28
CA GLU A 92 6.32 11.84 -6.05
C GLU A 92 5.86 11.87 -7.54
N ALA A 93 4.87 11.05 -7.91
CA ALA A 93 4.38 10.97 -9.29
C ALA A 93 3.57 12.21 -9.70
N SER A 94 4.00 12.88 -10.77
CA SER A 94 3.22 13.92 -11.45
C SER A 94 2.00 13.33 -12.19
N PRO A 95 1.03 14.16 -12.61
CA PRO A 95 -0.06 13.71 -13.47
C PRO A 95 0.45 13.05 -14.77
N GLU A 96 1.52 13.57 -15.35
CA GLU A 96 2.15 13.04 -16.55
C GLU A 96 2.78 11.66 -16.29
N ASP A 97 3.46 11.48 -15.15
CA ASP A 97 3.98 10.17 -14.74
C ASP A 97 2.85 9.15 -14.56
N GLN A 98 1.76 9.56 -13.89
CA GLN A 98 0.60 8.69 -13.68
C GLN A 98 -0.02 8.25 -15.01
N GLN A 99 -0.11 9.14 -15.99
CA GLN A 99 -0.61 8.82 -17.31
C GLN A 99 0.33 7.86 -18.06
N ALA A 100 1.64 8.09 -18.01
CA ALA A 100 2.61 7.19 -18.63
C ALA A 100 2.54 5.78 -18.02
N ILE A 101 2.47 5.69 -16.69
CA ILE A 101 2.36 4.41 -15.97
C ILE A 101 1.06 3.70 -16.30
N GLU A 102 -0.06 4.43 -16.39
CA GLU A 102 -1.35 3.85 -16.79
C GLU A 102 -1.26 3.21 -18.19
N GLN A 103 -0.57 3.84 -19.15
CA GLN A 103 -0.38 3.27 -20.48
C GLN A 103 0.46 1.98 -20.45
N ILE A 104 1.55 1.97 -19.67
CA ILE A 104 2.40 0.78 -19.52
C ILE A 104 1.61 -0.35 -18.85
N VAL A 105 0.86 -0.05 -17.80
CA VAL A 105 0.01 -1.02 -17.09
C VAL A 105 -1.07 -1.58 -18.00
N GLN A 106 -1.71 -0.78 -18.84
CA GLN A 106 -2.72 -1.29 -19.79
C GLN A 106 -2.12 -2.30 -20.79
N LYS A 107 -0.90 -2.05 -21.28
CA LYS A 107 -0.17 -3.03 -22.11
C LYS A 107 0.10 -4.33 -21.33
N LEU A 108 0.54 -4.20 -20.07
CA LEU A 108 0.82 -5.34 -19.21
C LEU A 108 -0.44 -6.17 -18.92
N GLU A 109 -1.55 -5.53 -18.57
CA GLU A 109 -2.86 -6.15 -18.32
C GLU A 109 -3.38 -6.88 -19.57
N ALA A 110 -3.22 -6.31 -20.76
CA ALA A 110 -3.59 -6.96 -22.02
C ALA A 110 -2.77 -8.25 -22.25
N ALA A 111 -1.54 -8.28 -21.76
CA ALA A 111 -0.63 -9.41 -21.86
C ALA A 111 -0.71 -10.39 -20.66
N ASN A 112 -1.67 -10.22 -19.75
CA ASN A 112 -1.79 -11.04 -18.53
C ASN A 112 -1.84 -12.56 -18.83
N PRO A 113 -0.89 -13.36 -18.30
CA PRO A 113 -0.85 -14.80 -18.50
C PRO A 113 -1.91 -15.55 -17.68
N THR A 114 -2.34 -15.00 -16.53
CA THR A 114 -3.26 -15.66 -15.59
C THR A 114 -4.69 -15.15 -15.74
N LYS A 115 -5.54 -15.88 -16.47
CA LYS A 115 -6.93 -15.45 -16.77
C LYS A 115 -7.91 -15.55 -15.60
N GLU A 116 -7.64 -16.44 -14.65
CA GLU A 116 -8.45 -16.61 -13.43
C GLU A 116 -7.57 -16.47 -12.17
N PRO A 117 -7.12 -15.25 -11.82
CA PRO A 117 -6.17 -15.04 -10.72
C PRO A 117 -6.62 -15.62 -9.38
N LEU A 118 -7.93 -15.61 -9.09
CA LEU A 118 -8.46 -16.16 -7.83
C LEU A 118 -8.47 -17.68 -7.75
N LYS A 119 -8.09 -18.38 -8.82
CA LYS A 119 -7.86 -19.83 -8.83
C LYS A 119 -6.38 -20.19 -8.94
N SER A 120 -5.52 -19.19 -9.10
CA SER A 120 -4.09 -19.41 -9.31
C SER A 120 -3.37 -19.48 -7.96
N PRO A 121 -2.51 -20.49 -7.73
CA PRO A 121 -1.68 -20.56 -6.54
C PRO A 121 -0.63 -19.45 -6.49
N LEU A 122 -0.38 -18.76 -7.61
CA LEU A 122 0.53 -17.62 -7.67
C LEU A 122 0.04 -16.44 -6.84
N LEU A 123 -1.27 -16.35 -6.57
CA LEU A 123 -1.83 -15.24 -5.79
C LEU A 123 -1.49 -15.34 -4.30
N ASP A 124 -1.31 -16.56 -3.80
CA ASP A 124 -1.02 -16.83 -2.40
C ASP A 124 0.33 -16.26 -1.98
N GLY A 125 0.35 -15.62 -0.81
CA GLY A 125 1.57 -15.15 -0.17
C GLY A 125 1.57 -13.66 0.12
N LYS A 126 2.75 -13.15 0.43
CA LYS A 126 3.01 -11.77 0.83
C LYS A 126 3.67 -11.01 -0.31
N TRP A 127 3.07 -9.87 -0.62
CA TRP A 127 3.43 -8.98 -1.70
C TRP A 127 3.86 -7.63 -1.13
N GLU A 128 4.91 -7.03 -1.69
CA GLU A 128 5.34 -5.66 -1.44
C GLU A 128 4.64 -4.70 -2.40
N LEU A 129 4.04 -3.64 -1.88
CA LEU A 129 3.50 -2.56 -2.70
C LEU A 129 4.65 -1.68 -3.20
N ILE A 130 4.88 -1.69 -4.51
CA ILE A 130 5.96 -0.93 -5.15
C ILE A 130 5.45 0.31 -5.89
N TYR A 131 4.16 0.37 -6.24
CA TYR A 131 3.52 1.59 -6.74
C TYR A 131 2.02 1.62 -6.44
N THR A 132 1.49 2.80 -6.11
CA THR A 132 0.03 3.02 -6.05
C THR A 132 -0.35 4.46 -6.34
N THR A 133 -1.58 4.68 -6.83
CA THR A 133 -2.22 6.01 -6.90
C THR A 133 -3.08 6.33 -5.65
N SER A 134 -3.16 5.42 -4.68
CA SER A 134 -4.02 5.57 -3.50
C SER A 134 -3.48 6.59 -2.50
N GLN A 135 -4.11 7.77 -2.45
CA GLN A 135 -3.71 8.84 -1.53
C GLN A 135 -3.77 8.45 -0.04
N SER A 136 -4.70 7.57 0.34
CA SER A 136 -4.80 7.07 1.72
C SER A 136 -3.60 6.21 2.12
N ILE A 137 -2.97 5.51 1.16
CA ILE A 137 -1.80 4.66 1.40
C ILE A 137 -0.50 5.47 1.25
N LEU A 138 -0.43 6.36 0.26
CA LEU A 138 0.74 7.21 0.04
C LEU A 138 0.97 8.19 1.19
N GLN A 139 -0.10 8.62 1.87
CA GLN A 139 -0.03 9.53 3.01
C GLN A 139 0.75 10.82 2.68
N THR A 140 0.63 11.32 1.44
CA THR A 140 1.36 12.48 0.91
C THR A 140 1.19 13.75 1.75
N LYS A 141 0.05 13.87 2.45
CA LYS A 141 -0.24 14.95 3.40
C LYS A 141 0.60 14.91 4.69
N ARG A 142 1.26 13.78 5.00
CA ARG A 142 2.19 13.66 6.14
C ARG A 142 3.62 14.00 5.71
N PRO A 143 4.46 14.54 6.62
CA PRO A 143 5.90 14.67 6.39
C PRO A 143 6.52 13.33 5.96
N LYS A 144 7.47 13.35 5.00
CA LYS A 144 8.04 12.14 4.38
C LYS A 144 8.57 11.14 5.40
N PHE A 145 9.23 11.60 6.46
CA PHE A 145 9.77 10.75 7.52
C PHE A 145 8.70 10.07 8.41
N LEU A 146 7.45 10.52 8.35
CA LEU A 146 6.31 9.90 9.04
C LEU A 146 5.48 8.97 8.15
N ARG A 147 5.82 8.89 6.86
CA ARG A 147 5.16 7.97 5.92
C ARG A 147 5.72 6.56 6.11
N SER A 148 4.87 5.56 5.92
CA SER A 148 5.30 4.15 5.90
C SER A 148 6.37 3.95 4.83
N ARG A 149 7.51 3.35 5.18
CA ARG A 149 8.61 3.10 4.22
C ARG A 149 8.23 2.05 3.19
N VAL A 150 7.76 0.91 3.66
CA VAL A 150 7.31 -0.24 2.87
C VAL A 150 5.91 -0.64 3.31
N ASN A 151 5.07 -1.03 2.35
CA ASN A 151 3.73 -1.54 2.60
C ASN A 151 3.64 -2.94 2.02
N TYR A 152 3.07 -3.87 2.76
CA TYR A 152 2.84 -5.23 2.31
C TYR A 152 1.35 -5.54 2.26
N GLN A 153 0.99 -6.44 1.36
CA GLN A 153 -0.30 -7.11 1.36
C GLN A 153 -0.08 -8.61 1.27
N ALA A 154 -0.62 -9.36 2.22
CA ALA A 154 -0.73 -10.80 2.10
C ALA A 154 -2.14 -11.17 1.65
N ILE A 155 -2.25 -12.16 0.76
CA ILE A 155 -3.51 -12.79 0.35
C ILE A 155 -3.35 -14.29 0.47
N ASN A 156 -4.36 -14.96 1.03
CA ASN A 156 -4.50 -16.41 0.98
C ASN A 156 -5.85 -16.79 0.38
N VAL A 157 -5.81 -17.51 -0.73
CA VAL A 157 -6.96 -17.87 -1.55
C VAL A 157 -7.76 -19.00 -0.92
N ASP A 158 -7.08 -19.93 -0.26
CA ASP A 158 -7.67 -21.07 0.44
C ASP A 158 -8.55 -20.67 1.63
N THR A 159 -8.09 -19.68 2.40
CA THR A 159 -8.76 -19.16 3.60
C THR A 159 -9.60 -17.92 3.32
N LEU A 160 -9.51 -17.36 2.10
CA LEU A 160 -10.14 -16.11 1.71
C LEU A 160 -9.80 -14.96 2.66
N ARG A 161 -8.53 -14.87 3.06
CA ARG A 161 -8.02 -13.84 3.98
C ARG A 161 -7.04 -12.92 3.29
N ALA A 162 -7.07 -11.66 3.70
CA ALA A 162 -6.06 -10.68 3.35
C ALA A 162 -5.55 -9.95 4.59
N GLN A 163 -4.32 -9.45 4.48
CA GLN A 163 -3.71 -8.61 5.51
C GLN A 163 -2.89 -7.50 4.85
N ASN A 164 -3.19 -6.24 5.16
CA ASN A 164 -2.34 -5.11 4.80
C ASN A 164 -1.46 -4.74 5.99
N MET A 165 -0.19 -4.43 5.75
CA MET A 165 0.80 -4.09 6.77
C MET A 165 1.61 -2.87 6.34
N GLU A 166 1.67 -1.85 7.19
CA GLU A 166 2.63 -0.76 7.11
C GLU A 166 3.91 -1.17 7.84
N SER A 167 5.04 -0.62 7.43
CA SER A 167 6.30 -0.75 8.17
C SER A 167 6.58 0.51 8.98
N PHE A 168 7.84 0.74 9.36
CA PHE A 168 8.24 1.93 10.09
C PHE A 168 7.71 3.21 9.41
N PRO A 169 7.18 4.18 10.19
CA PRO A 169 7.20 4.25 11.65
C PRO A 169 5.97 3.67 12.36
N THR A 170 4.88 3.41 11.65
CA THR A 170 3.58 3.13 12.26
C THR A 170 3.33 1.65 12.51
N PHE A 171 3.84 0.73 11.68
CA PHE A 171 3.58 -0.71 11.82
C PHE A 171 2.08 -1.07 11.89
N ASN A 172 1.21 -0.22 11.31
CA ASN A 172 -0.22 -0.45 11.32
C ASN A 172 -0.54 -1.70 10.50
N GLN A 173 -1.56 -2.46 10.91
CA GLN A 173 -2.00 -3.62 10.16
C GLN A 173 -3.51 -3.65 10.08
N VAL A 174 -4.06 -4.26 9.04
CA VAL A 174 -5.48 -4.58 8.97
C VAL A 174 -5.68 -5.92 8.31
N THR A 175 -6.54 -6.76 8.89
CA THR A 175 -7.00 -8.01 8.28
C THR A 175 -8.34 -7.82 7.61
N ALA A 176 -8.63 -8.63 6.60
CA ALA A 176 -9.89 -8.60 5.89
C ALA A 176 -10.33 -9.98 5.40
N ASP A 177 -11.63 -10.22 5.47
CA ASP A 177 -12.30 -11.29 4.75
C ASP A 177 -12.46 -10.92 3.27
N LEU A 178 -12.22 -11.90 2.41
CA LEU A 178 -12.42 -11.81 0.97
C LEU A 178 -13.65 -12.61 0.57
N THR A 179 -14.44 -12.06 -0.35
CA THR A 179 -15.56 -12.78 -0.96
C THR A 179 -15.42 -12.70 -2.47
N PRO A 180 -15.12 -13.81 -3.16
CA PRO A 180 -15.04 -13.82 -4.62
C PRO A 180 -16.35 -13.35 -5.24
N VAL A 181 -16.27 -12.36 -6.13
CA VAL A 181 -17.38 -11.84 -6.92
C VAL A 181 -17.38 -12.49 -8.31
N ASN A 182 -16.19 -12.68 -8.88
CA ASN A 182 -15.96 -13.42 -10.13
C ASN A 182 -14.50 -13.91 -10.15
N ALA A 183 -14.02 -14.48 -11.26
CA ALA A 183 -12.68 -15.08 -11.38
C ALA A 183 -11.48 -14.14 -11.11
N LYS A 184 -11.69 -12.83 -11.14
CA LYS A 184 -10.65 -11.80 -10.95
C LYS A 184 -10.94 -10.78 -9.86
N LYS A 185 -12.17 -10.73 -9.34
CA LYS A 185 -12.63 -9.68 -8.42
C LYS A 185 -13.11 -10.25 -7.09
N VAL A 186 -12.70 -9.61 -6.00
CA VAL A 186 -13.14 -9.89 -4.63
C VAL A 186 -13.81 -8.67 -4.01
N ALA A 187 -14.84 -8.90 -3.21
CA ALA A 187 -15.28 -7.96 -2.20
C ALA A 187 -14.39 -8.10 -0.97
N VAL A 188 -14.09 -6.98 -0.33
CA VAL A 188 -13.20 -6.89 0.85
C VAL A 188 -14.02 -6.36 2.01
N LYS A 189 -13.97 -7.06 3.14
CA LYS A 189 -14.53 -6.62 4.42
C LYS A 189 -13.43 -6.61 5.46
N PHE A 190 -13.11 -5.43 6.01
CA PHE A 190 -12.06 -5.32 7.02
C PHE A 190 -12.57 -5.81 8.40
N ASP A 191 -11.71 -6.45 9.19
CA ASP A 191 -12.09 -6.95 10.53
C ASP A 191 -11.50 -6.10 11.65
N TYR A 192 -10.17 -6.06 11.75
CA TYR A 192 -9.46 -5.39 12.83
C TYR A 192 -8.27 -4.63 12.29
N PHE A 193 -8.14 -3.39 12.75
CA PHE A 193 -6.93 -2.58 12.60
C PHE A 193 -6.06 -2.77 13.85
N LYS A 194 -4.77 -2.99 13.67
CA LYS A 194 -3.76 -2.87 14.75
C LYS A 194 -3.08 -1.53 14.59
N ILE A 195 -3.39 -0.58 15.46
CA ILE A 195 -2.81 0.77 15.44
C ILE A 195 -1.48 0.75 16.21
N PHE A 196 -0.43 1.33 15.62
CA PHE A 196 0.95 1.27 16.14
C PHE A 196 1.45 -0.17 16.37
N GLY A 197 0.87 -1.15 15.66
CA GLY A 197 1.15 -2.57 15.85
C GLY A 197 0.62 -3.19 17.16
N LEU A 198 -0.03 -2.41 18.03
CA LEU A 198 -0.37 -2.85 19.40
C LEU A 198 -1.86 -2.81 19.72
N ILE A 199 -2.60 -1.80 19.26
CA ILE A 199 -3.97 -1.57 19.71
C ILE A 199 -4.97 -2.13 18.69
N PRO A 200 -5.69 -3.23 19.00
CA PRO A 200 -6.73 -3.75 18.11
C PRO A 200 -7.98 -2.86 18.16
N VAL A 201 -8.42 -2.42 16.99
CA VAL A 201 -9.65 -1.63 16.79
C VAL A 201 -10.49 -2.34 15.75
N LYS A 202 -11.72 -2.72 16.12
CA LYS A 202 -12.65 -3.35 15.18
C LYS A 202 -13.01 -2.35 14.08
N ALA A 203 -12.92 -2.80 12.83
CA ALA A 203 -13.37 -2.04 11.68
C ALA A 203 -14.90 -1.86 11.75
N PRO A 204 -15.43 -0.67 11.41
CA PRO A 204 -16.88 -0.52 11.29
C PRO A 204 -17.40 -1.40 10.15
N ASP A 205 -18.64 -1.90 10.24
CA ASP A 205 -19.21 -2.75 9.18
C ASP A 205 -19.27 -2.04 7.81
N THR A 206 -19.24 -0.72 7.79
CA THR A 206 -19.18 0.11 6.59
C THR A 206 -17.80 0.12 5.93
N ALA A 207 -16.74 -0.33 6.61
CA ALA A 207 -15.40 -0.47 6.04
C ALA A 207 -15.36 -1.67 5.09
N ARG A 208 -15.79 -1.42 3.86
CA ARG A 208 -15.80 -2.37 2.75
C ARG A 208 -15.15 -1.76 1.52
N GLY A 209 -14.77 -2.63 0.60
CA GLY A 209 -14.37 -2.24 -0.73
C GLY A 209 -14.37 -3.41 -1.70
N SER A 210 -13.77 -3.22 -2.87
CA SER A 210 -13.49 -4.33 -3.79
C SER A 210 -12.12 -4.16 -4.43
N LEU A 211 -11.53 -5.29 -4.80
CA LEU A 211 -10.24 -5.37 -5.47
C LEU A 211 -10.37 -6.31 -6.66
N GLU A 212 -9.90 -5.86 -7.82
CA GLU A 212 -9.84 -6.65 -9.04
C GLU A 212 -8.39 -6.87 -9.43
N ILE A 213 -7.97 -8.12 -9.60
CA ILE A 213 -6.62 -8.49 -10.03
C ILE A 213 -6.60 -8.56 -11.55
N THR A 214 -5.87 -7.65 -12.18
CA THR A 214 -5.87 -7.44 -13.63
C THR A 214 -4.64 -8.03 -14.31
N TYR A 215 -3.56 -8.23 -13.55
CA TYR A 215 -2.36 -8.96 -13.97
C TYR A 215 -1.82 -9.79 -12.81
N LEU A 216 -1.36 -11.01 -13.10
CA LEU A 216 -0.69 -11.87 -12.12
C LEU A 216 0.29 -12.81 -12.83
N ASP A 217 1.56 -12.77 -12.43
CA ASP A 217 2.58 -13.78 -12.69
C ASP A 217 3.32 -14.15 -11.38
N GLU A 218 4.47 -14.81 -11.48
CA GLU A 218 5.28 -15.22 -10.33
C GLU A 218 5.92 -14.05 -9.55
N GLU A 219 6.10 -12.90 -10.20
CA GLU A 219 6.89 -11.79 -9.68
C GLU A 219 6.04 -10.56 -9.38
N LEU A 220 5.10 -10.24 -10.26
CA LEU A 220 4.29 -9.04 -10.24
C LEU A 220 2.79 -9.35 -10.20
N ARG A 221 2.09 -8.49 -9.48
CA ARG A 221 0.63 -8.44 -9.47
C ARG A 221 0.17 -7.00 -9.63
N VAL A 222 -0.75 -6.81 -10.56
CA VAL A 222 -1.48 -5.54 -10.72
C VAL A 222 -2.92 -5.73 -10.29
N SER A 223 -3.43 -4.76 -9.54
CA SER A 223 -4.82 -4.74 -9.13
C SER A 223 -5.41 -3.34 -9.17
N ARG A 224 -6.72 -3.28 -9.34
CA ARG A 224 -7.53 -2.05 -9.37
C ARG A 224 -8.57 -2.07 -8.25
N GLY A 225 -8.59 -1.02 -7.44
CA GLY A 225 -9.55 -0.85 -6.35
C GLY A 225 -10.86 -0.22 -6.82
N ASP A 226 -11.91 -0.36 -6.00
CA ASP A 226 -13.23 0.26 -6.21
C ASP A 226 -13.23 1.79 -6.40
N LYS A 227 -12.24 2.49 -5.83
CA LYS A 227 -12.04 3.93 -5.99
C LYS A 227 -11.16 4.30 -7.20
N GLY A 228 -10.93 3.39 -8.13
CA GLY A 228 -10.10 3.61 -9.32
C GLY A 228 -8.59 3.64 -9.03
N ASN A 229 -8.18 3.25 -7.82
CA ASN A 229 -6.76 3.22 -7.46
C ASN A 229 -6.05 2.05 -8.15
N LEU A 230 -4.86 2.31 -8.66
CA LEU A 230 -3.93 1.32 -9.18
C LEU A 230 -3.00 0.83 -8.05
N PHE A 231 -2.71 -0.47 -8.03
CA PHE A 231 -1.72 -1.07 -7.16
C PHE A 231 -0.83 -2.01 -7.97
N VAL A 232 0.47 -1.77 -7.95
CA VAL A 232 1.49 -2.67 -8.50
C VAL A 232 2.27 -3.25 -7.32
N LEU A 233 2.32 -4.57 -7.24
CA LEU A 233 2.98 -5.27 -6.15
C LEU A 233 3.96 -6.32 -6.67
N ARG A 234 5.00 -6.56 -5.87
CA ARG A 234 6.04 -7.57 -6.11
C ARG A 234 5.92 -8.72 -5.12
N MET A 235 6.02 -9.96 -5.57
CA MET A 235 6.02 -11.14 -4.71
C MET A 235 7.26 -11.14 -3.81
N ILE A 236 7.08 -11.38 -2.51
CA ILE A 236 8.17 -11.43 -1.52
C ILE A 236 8.26 -12.80 -0.86
N ASP A 237 7.11 -13.40 -0.55
CA ASP A 237 7.06 -14.66 0.17
C ASP A 237 5.78 -15.43 -0.20
N PRO A 238 5.83 -16.37 -1.15
CA PRO A 238 4.67 -17.17 -1.57
C PRO A 238 4.19 -18.14 -0.47
N SER A 239 5.02 -18.39 0.54
CA SER A 239 4.71 -19.31 1.64
C SER A 239 3.97 -18.62 2.80
N TYR A 240 3.91 -17.29 2.79
CA TYR A 240 3.28 -16.52 3.87
C TYR A 240 1.80 -16.89 4.05
N ARG A 241 1.38 -16.97 5.31
CA ARG A 241 -0.02 -17.21 5.69
C ARG A 241 -0.50 -16.10 6.62
N VAL A 242 -1.63 -15.51 6.26
CA VAL A 242 -2.37 -14.52 7.05
C VAL A 242 -2.80 -15.20 8.35
N PRO A 243 -2.46 -14.64 9.51
CA PRO A 243 -2.92 -15.17 10.78
C PRO A 243 -4.45 -15.20 10.85
N ALA A 244 -4.99 -16.26 11.45
CA ALA A 244 -6.42 -16.40 11.73
C ALA A 244 -6.94 -15.24 12.59
#